data_AF-A0A7X7AX25-F1
#
_entry.id   AF-A0A7X7AX25-F1
#
_cell.length_a   1.000
_cell.length_b   1.000
_cell.length_c   1.000
_cell.angle_alpha   90.00
_cell.angle_beta   90.00
_cell.angle_gamma   90.00
#
_symmetry.space_group_name_H-M   'P 1'
#
loop_
_entity.id
_entity.type
_entity.pdbx_description
1 polymer ?
#
loop_
_entity_poly.entity_id
_entity_poly.type
_entity_poly.pdbx_seq_one_letter_code
_entity_poly.pdbx_strand_id
1 'polypeptide(L)'
;MGVKAVIGLDIGNTTIKAAEIRVSGGRPHVSALGIAPTPPDSVNQSVVVDVEALTAAIRELLGSCGARERHVVSSVGGQSALVIRIIEVPKMTEKELAETMKWEVERHVPFASSALEMDYQVIHRPDAPPEAQTMEVLLVVAQQEMISTHLDAITGAGLQPLAIDVEPLAAGRALVDAPNSTGGSTPRTVALVDVGAQITDVSVIRDGQILFQRSIAHAGDAITQAIASSLNIDKQEAERIKKQYAEVDLEGFTQVPSAADVFGGGADAFGFGASPFGAPAEEAEGGAETTLFNPFATEAEAAPEAEAAPEAEAAPEAVVSPFAAAAEEEAAAPQWSPFQLNEEEEAAAPTASPFAAAEEPAPAASPFDAPAAETEASPFAAGGEDAFDLSAFGVEATDTGAEPTGASSQELTPGQVFAIIREPVSDLVTEIKRSLDYYRGRSSDANVDVVMLSGGTARLKNLDELLSSELSVPVVIANPFQAVPVQSTQYPPDYLQQIAPLFTVSVGLGLRETVF
;
A
#
# COMPACT_ATOMS: atom_id res chain seq x y z
N MET A 1 12.19 22.41 13.17
CA MET A 1 13.54 22.45 12.56
C MET A 1 13.84 21.05 12.08
N GLY A 2 14.09 20.83 10.80
CA GLY A 2 14.42 19.50 10.31
C GLY A 2 15.76 18.99 10.81
N VAL A 3 15.88 17.67 10.93
CA VAL A 3 17.10 16.98 11.36
C VAL A 3 17.95 16.57 10.16
N LYS A 4 19.26 16.42 10.37
CA LYS A 4 20.21 16.07 9.30
C LYS A 4 20.25 14.57 8.98
N ALA A 5 19.61 13.76 9.83
CA ALA A 5 19.51 12.32 9.70
C ALA A 5 18.21 11.84 10.36
N VAL A 6 17.56 10.84 9.77
CA VAL A 6 16.34 10.19 10.28
C VAL A 6 16.41 8.71 9.92
N ILE A 7 15.98 7.83 10.82
CA ILE A 7 15.63 6.45 10.45
C ILE A 7 14.16 6.44 10.04
N GLY A 8 13.87 6.04 8.80
CA GLY A 8 12.53 5.60 8.44
C GLY A 8 12.36 4.13 8.83
N LEU A 9 11.43 3.85 9.73
CA LEU A 9 11.16 2.50 10.25
C LEU A 9 9.76 2.05 9.83
N ASP A 10 9.69 1.05 8.96
CA ASP A 10 8.46 0.41 8.50
C ASP A 10 8.32 -0.95 9.21
N ILE A 11 7.20 -1.13 9.93
CA ILE A 11 6.89 -2.32 10.71
C ILE A 11 5.75 -3.09 10.03
N GLY A 12 6.08 -3.90 9.03
CA GLY A 12 5.11 -4.75 8.34
C GLY A 12 4.85 -6.07 9.07
N ASN A 13 3.77 -6.77 8.70
CA ASN A 13 3.41 -8.08 9.29
C ASN A 13 4.47 -9.19 9.14
N THR A 14 5.33 -9.13 8.12
CA THR A 14 6.33 -10.18 7.84
C THR A 14 7.77 -9.68 7.91
N THR A 15 8.00 -8.38 7.73
CA THR A 15 9.34 -7.77 7.77
C THR A 15 9.32 -6.38 8.38
N ILE A 16 10.27 -6.15 9.28
CA ILE A 16 10.64 -4.84 9.82
C ILE A 16 11.78 -4.29 8.95
N LYS A 17 11.65 -3.05 8.47
CA LYS A 17 12.56 -2.44 7.49
C LYS A 17 13.00 -1.07 7.97
N ALA A 18 14.31 -0.83 7.97
CA ALA A 18 14.92 0.41 8.43
C ALA A 18 15.80 1.04 7.34
N ALA A 19 15.59 2.32 7.05
CA ALA A 19 16.43 3.11 6.15
C ALA A 19 16.92 4.38 6.87
N GLU A 20 18.24 4.52 7.07
CA GLU A 20 18.81 5.74 7.63
C GLU A 20 19.09 6.75 6.51
N ILE A 21 18.22 7.76 6.39
CA ILE A 21 18.38 8.86 5.45
C ILE A 21 19.23 9.95 6.08
N ARG A 22 20.21 10.46 5.33
CA ARG A 22 21.08 11.57 5.72
C ARG A 22 21.09 12.65 4.65
N VAL A 23 21.17 13.92 5.06
CA VAL A 23 21.30 15.05 4.13
C VAL A 23 22.75 15.52 4.09
N SER A 24 23.34 15.55 2.90
CA SER A 24 24.67 16.12 2.64
C SER A 24 24.60 17.05 1.43
N GLY A 25 25.07 18.28 1.58
CA GLY A 25 25.05 19.28 0.50
C GLY A 25 23.65 19.60 -0.07
N GLY A 26 22.60 19.56 0.75
CA GLY A 26 21.21 19.76 0.30
C GLY A 26 20.65 18.58 -0.51
N ARG A 27 21.21 17.37 -0.35
CA ARG A 27 20.71 16.16 -1.03
C ARG A 27 20.54 15.01 -0.03
N PRO A 28 19.34 14.40 0.05
CA PRO A 28 19.15 13.19 0.84
C PRO A 28 19.86 12.00 0.16
N HIS A 29 20.36 11.08 0.97
CA HIS A 29 20.91 9.81 0.55
C HIS A 29 20.66 8.75 1.61
N VAL A 30 20.55 7.49 1.21
CA VAL A 30 20.48 6.36 2.14
C VAL A 30 21.90 6.04 2.63
N SER A 31 22.09 6.00 3.94
CA SER A 31 23.39 5.71 4.58
C SER A 31 23.47 4.32 5.21
N ALA A 32 22.34 3.77 5.64
CA ALA A 32 22.20 2.40 6.15
C ALA A 32 20.84 1.82 5.75
N LEU A 33 20.80 0.51 5.51
CA LEU A 33 19.61 -0.29 5.20
C LEU A 33 19.60 -1.54 6.07
N GLY A 34 18.43 -1.96 6.54
CA GLY A 34 18.23 -3.22 7.22
C GLY A 34 16.85 -3.81 6.97
N ILE A 35 16.77 -5.14 6.97
CA ILE A 35 15.54 -5.92 7.00
C ILE A 35 15.69 -6.98 8.09
N ALA A 36 14.69 -7.14 8.95
CA ALA A 36 14.55 -8.27 9.87
C ALA A 36 13.17 -8.93 9.66
N PRO A 37 13.01 -10.23 9.92
CA PRO A 37 11.69 -10.84 9.98
C PRO A 37 10.90 -10.25 11.16
N THR A 38 9.61 -9.99 10.95
CA THR A 38 8.71 -9.64 12.06
C THR A 38 8.45 -10.91 12.88
N PRO A 39 8.58 -10.89 14.21
CA PRO A 39 8.31 -12.06 15.04
C PRO A 39 6.88 -12.59 14.81
N PRO A 40 6.67 -13.91 14.72
CA PRO A 40 5.33 -14.49 14.60
C PRO A 40 4.39 -13.96 15.68
N ASP A 41 3.13 -13.73 15.31
CA ASP A 41 2.04 -13.24 16.16
C ASP A 41 2.25 -11.86 16.83
N SER A 42 3.42 -11.21 16.65
CA SER A 42 3.70 -9.89 17.24
C SER A 42 3.01 -8.71 16.53
N VAL A 43 2.64 -8.86 15.26
CA VAL A 43 1.93 -7.85 14.45
C VAL A 43 0.83 -8.50 13.63
N ASN A 44 -0.41 -8.05 13.81
CA ASN A 44 -1.61 -8.56 13.12
C ASN A 44 -2.32 -7.42 12.38
N GLN A 45 -2.46 -7.51 11.05
CA GLN A 45 -3.03 -6.45 10.19
C GLN A 45 -2.48 -5.03 10.50
N SER A 46 -1.15 -4.89 10.53
CA SER A 46 -0.42 -3.68 10.95
C SER A 46 -0.70 -3.15 12.38
N VAL A 47 -1.35 -3.91 13.26
CA VAL A 47 -1.50 -3.62 14.70
C VAL A 47 -0.44 -4.37 15.50
N VAL A 48 0.30 -3.70 16.39
CA VAL A 48 1.25 -4.34 17.32
C VAL A 48 0.49 -5.06 18.44
N VAL A 49 0.77 -6.35 18.61
CA VAL A 49 0.17 -7.25 19.60
C VAL A 49 1.18 -7.66 20.68
N ASP A 50 2.42 -7.99 20.30
CA ASP A 50 3.52 -8.29 21.22
C ASP A 50 4.62 -7.22 21.12
N VAL A 51 4.54 -6.26 22.05
CA VAL A 51 5.49 -5.14 22.16
C VAL A 51 6.89 -5.63 22.56
N GLU A 52 7.02 -6.68 23.37
CA GLU A 52 8.32 -7.16 23.87
C GLU A 52 9.09 -7.88 22.75
N ALA A 53 8.45 -8.82 22.06
CA ALA A 53 9.03 -9.50 20.92
C ALA A 53 9.40 -8.52 19.80
N LEU A 54 8.51 -7.57 19.48
CA LEU A 54 8.77 -6.55 18.47
C LEU A 54 9.94 -5.63 18.87
N THR A 55 9.99 -5.20 20.14
CA THR A 55 11.11 -4.41 20.68
C THR A 55 12.45 -5.14 20.51
N ALA A 56 12.50 -6.43 20.78
CA ALA A 56 13.71 -7.23 20.62
C ALA A 56 14.16 -7.28 19.15
N ALA A 57 13.24 -7.54 18.22
CA ALA A 57 13.53 -7.59 16.79
C ALA A 57 13.98 -6.23 16.22
N ILE A 58 13.40 -5.10 16.66
CA ILE A 58 13.87 -3.76 16.27
C ILE A 58 15.29 -3.52 16.80
N ARG A 59 15.63 -3.90 18.04
CA ARG A 59 16.99 -3.75 18.57
C ARG A 59 18.02 -4.58 17.80
N GLU A 60 17.67 -5.81 17.41
CA GLU A 60 18.53 -6.68 16.59
C GLU A 60 18.76 -6.11 15.18
N LEU A 61 17.68 -5.62 14.55
CA LEU A 61 17.73 -4.90 13.27
C LEU A 61 18.68 -3.69 13.34
N LEU A 62 18.54 -2.83 14.36
CA LEU A 62 19.39 -1.65 14.55
C LEU A 62 20.85 -2.02 14.87
N GLY A 63 21.09 -3.14 15.54
CA GLY A 63 22.42 -3.66 15.83
C GLY A 63 23.17 -4.18 14.59
N SER A 64 22.44 -4.68 13.60
CA SER A 64 22.98 -5.32 12.40
C SER A 64 23.02 -4.42 11.16
N CYS A 65 22.06 -3.49 10.99
CA CYS A 65 21.95 -2.65 9.79
C CYS A 65 23.00 -1.54 9.69
N GLY A 66 23.78 -1.29 10.75
CA GLY A 66 24.82 -0.26 10.80
C GLY A 66 24.30 1.16 11.09
N ALA A 67 23.01 1.33 11.37
CA ALA A 67 22.41 2.65 11.56
C ALA A 67 22.86 3.35 12.86
N ARG A 68 23.23 4.63 12.74
CA ARG A 68 23.83 5.43 13.83
C ARG A 68 22.90 6.45 14.43
N GLU A 69 21.93 6.92 13.66
CA GLU A 69 20.91 7.85 14.13
C GLU A 69 19.97 7.17 15.14
N ARG A 70 19.25 7.96 15.95
CA ARG A 70 18.21 7.46 16.88
C ARG A 70 16.86 8.14 16.70
N HIS A 71 16.82 9.33 16.09
CA HIS A 71 15.57 9.91 15.62
C HIS A 71 14.92 9.01 14.56
N VAL A 72 13.63 8.70 14.73
CA VAL A 72 12.88 7.81 13.85
C VAL A 72 11.55 8.43 13.44
N VAL A 73 11.15 8.18 12.20
CA VAL A 73 9.77 8.35 11.71
C VAL A 73 9.26 6.96 11.33
N SER A 74 8.05 6.62 11.74
CA SER A 74 7.44 5.32 11.48
C SER A 74 6.00 5.47 10.99
N SER A 75 5.50 4.50 10.23
CA SER A 75 4.12 4.46 9.78
C SER A 75 3.25 3.55 10.63
N VAL A 76 1.97 3.89 10.73
CA VAL A 76 0.89 2.93 10.98
C VAL A 76 0.17 2.63 9.65
N GLY A 77 -0.39 1.43 9.57
CA GLY A 77 -1.15 0.94 8.41
C GLY A 77 -2.40 0.19 8.85
N GLY A 78 -2.92 -0.68 8.00
CA GLY A 78 -4.06 -1.55 8.34
C GLY A 78 -5.43 -0.97 7.99
N GLN A 79 -6.46 -1.81 8.12
CA GLN A 79 -7.86 -1.47 7.82
C GLN A 79 -8.78 -1.52 9.05
N SER A 80 -8.31 -2.13 10.15
CA SER A 80 -9.09 -2.43 11.36
C SER A 80 -9.02 -1.34 12.42
N ALA A 81 -7.92 -0.58 12.47
CA ALA A 81 -7.68 0.48 13.45
C ALA A 81 -7.16 1.79 12.83
N LEU A 82 -7.13 1.88 11.49
CA LEU A 82 -6.77 3.07 10.71
C LEU A 82 -7.85 3.32 9.64
N VAL A 83 -8.21 4.59 9.44
CA VAL A 83 -9.11 5.07 8.39
C VAL A 83 -8.42 6.22 7.65
N ILE A 84 -8.12 6.01 6.38
CA ILE A 84 -7.68 7.05 5.44
C ILE A 84 -8.83 7.29 4.46
N ARG A 85 -9.34 8.52 4.37
CA ARG A 85 -10.44 8.87 3.46
C ARG A 85 -10.33 10.29 2.94
N ILE A 86 -10.71 10.49 1.68
CA ILE A 86 -10.94 11.83 1.13
C ILE A 86 -12.41 12.17 1.32
N ILE A 87 -12.68 13.15 2.18
CA ILE A 87 -14.03 13.66 2.43
C ILE A 87 -14.23 15.01 1.73
N GLU A 88 -15.47 15.32 1.39
CA GLU A 88 -15.87 16.61 0.82
C GLU A 88 -16.63 17.40 1.88
N VAL A 89 -16.10 18.58 2.22
CA VAL A 89 -16.67 19.48 3.25
C VAL A 89 -16.94 20.86 2.66
N PRO A 90 -17.83 21.69 3.24
CA PRO A 90 -18.02 23.07 2.80
C PRO A 90 -16.70 23.85 2.84
N LYS A 91 -16.50 24.74 1.88
CA LYS A 91 -15.32 25.61 1.81
C LYS A 91 -15.36 26.63 2.95
N MET A 92 -14.36 26.57 3.81
CA MET A 92 -14.26 27.38 5.04
C MET A 92 -12.80 27.76 5.33
N THR A 93 -12.57 28.60 6.33
CA THR A 93 -11.20 28.92 6.77
C THR A 93 -10.55 27.74 7.49
N GLU A 94 -9.22 27.70 7.53
CA GLU A 94 -8.44 26.67 8.23
C GLU A 94 -8.85 26.51 9.71
N LYS A 95 -9.19 27.62 10.38
CA LYS A 95 -9.67 27.61 11.76
C LYS A 95 -11.05 26.98 11.90
N GLU A 96 -11.99 27.33 11.02
CA GLU A 96 -13.34 26.73 11.00
C GLU A 96 -13.27 25.24 10.63
N LEU A 97 -12.33 24.86 9.77
CA LEU A 97 -12.06 23.46 9.44
C LEU A 97 -11.59 22.69 10.68
N ALA A 98 -10.64 23.22 11.45
CA ALA A 98 -10.15 22.58 12.68
C ALA A 98 -11.24 22.35 13.75
N GLU A 99 -12.27 23.19 13.78
CA GLU A 99 -13.45 22.99 14.64
C GLU A 99 -14.44 21.98 14.04
N THR A 100 -14.64 22.01 12.71
CA THR A 100 -15.56 21.12 11.98
C THR A 100 -15.08 19.67 11.93
N MET A 101 -13.78 19.45 11.68
CA MET A 101 -13.21 18.10 11.49
C MET A 101 -13.44 17.20 12.71
N LYS A 102 -13.45 17.77 13.93
CA LYS A 102 -13.76 17.04 15.18
C LYS A 102 -15.12 16.34 15.13
N TRP A 103 -16.11 16.95 14.50
CA TRP A 103 -17.45 16.38 14.32
C TRP A 103 -17.52 15.44 13.11
N GLU A 104 -16.76 15.70 12.04
CA GLU A 104 -16.73 14.82 10.87
C GLU A 104 -16.08 13.47 11.16
N VAL A 105 -15.16 13.36 12.14
CA VAL A 105 -14.63 12.07 12.62
C VAL A 105 -15.76 11.13 13.05
N GLU A 106 -16.66 11.61 13.91
CA GLU A 106 -17.77 10.80 14.47
C GLU A 106 -18.70 10.25 13.38
N ARG A 107 -18.80 10.95 12.25
CA ARG A 107 -19.63 10.56 11.10
C ARG A 107 -18.95 9.55 10.17
N HIS A 108 -17.62 9.52 10.13
CA HIS A 108 -16.84 8.75 9.17
C HIS A 108 -16.13 7.52 9.76
N VAL A 109 -15.95 7.47 11.08
CA VAL A 109 -15.22 6.40 11.77
C VAL A 109 -16.18 5.36 12.37
N PRO A 110 -16.10 4.07 11.98
CA PRO A 110 -17.00 3.04 12.48
C PRO A 110 -16.72 2.57 13.93
N PHE A 111 -15.69 3.12 14.59
CA PHE A 111 -15.18 2.68 15.90
C PHE A 111 -15.57 3.64 17.04
N ALA A 112 -16.88 3.89 17.21
CA ALA A 112 -17.43 4.94 18.07
C ALA A 112 -17.27 4.77 19.61
N SER A 113 -16.33 3.94 20.07
CA SER A 113 -16.13 3.64 21.51
C SER A 113 -14.66 3.60 21.96
N SER A 114 -13.72 3.91 21.08
CA SER A 114 -12.27 3.93 21.39
C SER A 114 -11.75 5.37 21.42
N ALA A 115 -10.65 5.63 22.12
CA ALA A 115 -9.92 6.88 21.96
C ALA A 115 -9.28 6.92 20.57
N LEU A 116 -9.40 8.05 19.88
CA LEU A 116 -8.97 8.24 18.50
C LEU A 116 -8.01 9.42 18.40
N GLU A 117 -6.99 9.26 17.56
CA GLU A 117 -6.14 10.36 17.10
C GLU A 117 -6.49 10.68 15.64
N MET A 118 -6.58 11.96 15.30
CA MET A 118 -6.90 12.44 13.95
C MET A 118 -5.82 13.42 13.47
N ASP A 119 -5.46 13.31 12.19
CA ASP A 119 -4.84 14.40 11.42
C ASP A 119 -5.55 14.58 10.08
N TYR A 120 -5.41 15.74 9.44
CA TYR A 120 -6.03 16.02 8.14
C TYR A 120 -5.26 17.03 7.29
N GLN A 121 -5.38 16.90 5.96
CA GLN A 121 -4.74 17.79 5.00
C GLN A 121 -5.73 18.22 3.91
N VAL A 122 -5.78 19.52 3.61
CA VAL A 122 -6.61 20.05 2.51
C VAL A 122 -5.98 19.67 1.17
N ILE A 123 -6.74 18.98 0.32
CA ILE A 123 -6.36 18.65 -1.05
C ILE A 123 -6.69 19.87 -1.93
N HIS A 124 -5.67 20.38 -2.61
CA HIS A 124 -5.78 21.53 -3.51
C HIS A 124 -5.96 21.04 -4.94
N ARG A 125 -7.20 21.03 -5.42
CA ARG A 125 -7.52 20.77 -6.83
C ARG A 125 -7.44 22.07 -7.65
N PRO A 126 -6.41 22.27 -8.51
CA PRO A 126 -6.30 23.48 -9.35
C PRO A 126 -7.36 23.50 -10.46
N ASP A 127 -7.90 22.33 -10.79
CA ASP A 127 -8.98 22.05 -11.74
C ASP A 127 -10.39 22.28 -11.16
N ALA A 128 -10.52 22.46 -9.84
CA ALA A 128 -11.81 22.72 -9.22
C ALA A 128 -12.41 24.05 -9.72
N PRO A 129 -13.72 24.10 -10.04
CA PRO A 129 -14.37 25.35 -10.46
C PRO A 129 -14.16 26.46 -9.42
N PRO A 130 -13.91 27.72 -9.83
CA PRO A 130 -13.73 28.84 -8.90
C PRO A 130 -14.93 29.07 -7.95
N GLU A 131 -16.12 28.66 -8.40
CA GLU A 131 -17.39 28.73 -7.66
C GLU A 131 -17.66 27.49 -6.77
N ALA A 132 -16.71 26.55 -6.65
CA ALA A 132 -16.83 25.39 -5.79
C ALA A 132 -17.09 25.81 -4.33
N GLN A 133 -18.27 25.41 -3.82
CA GLN A 133 -18.73 25.66 -2.45
C GLN A 133 -18.15 24.64 -1.45
N THR A 134 -17.46 23.63 -1.95
CA THR A 134 -16.84 22.54 -1.20
C THR A 134 -15.34 22.49 -1.45
N MET A 135 -14.64 21.79 -0.56
CA MET A 135 -13.22 21.47 -0.65
C MET A 135 -13.01 20.01 -0.23
N GLU A 136 -11.98 19.37 -0.79
CA GLU A 136 -11.62 18.00 -0.44
C GLU A 136 -10.54 18.00 0.65
N VAL A 137 -10.70 17.09 1.61
CA VAL A 137 -9.78 16.93 2.75
C VAL A 137 -9.41 15.46 2.88
N LEU A 138 -8.11 15.18 2.87
CA LEU A 138 -7.56 13.90 3.28
C LEU A 138 -7.67 13.82 4.80
N LEU A 139 -8.59 13.01 5.30
CA LEU A 139 -8.79 12.68 6.70
C LEU A 139 -8.07 11.37 7.02
N VAL A 140 -7.23 11.40 8.06
CA VAL A 140 -6.59 10.22 8.66
C VAL A 140 -7.05 10.11 10.11
N VAL A 141 -7.61 8.96 10.50
CA VAL A 141 -7.97 8.68 11.89
C VAL A 141 -7.46 7.30 12.29
N ALA A 142 -6.78 7.21 13.42
CA ALA A 142 -6.30 5.95 13.97
C ALA A 142 -6.76 5.76 15.42
N GLN A 143 -6.83 4.51 15.88
CA GLN A 143 -7.07 4.22 17.29
C GLN A 143 -5.83 4.59 18.11
N GLN A 144 -6.03 5.28 19.24
CA GLN A 144 -4.92 5.72 20.10
C GLN A 144 -4.11 4.53 20.64
N GLU A 145 -4.75 3.37 20.89
CA GLU A 145 -4.10 2.14 21.33
C GLU A 145 -3.05 1.65 20.32
N MET A 146 -3.39 1.58 19.03
CA MET A 146 -2.47 1.24 17.93
C MET A 146 -1.23 2.14 17.94
N ILE A 147 -1.42 3.45 18.08
CA ILE A 147 -0.30 4.40 18.10
C ILE A 147 0.56 4.19 19.36
N SER A 148 -0.07 3.95 20.52
CA SER A 148 0.64 3.76 21.78
C SER A 148 1.52 2.50 21.80
N THR A 149 1.00 1.34 21.38
CA THR A 149 1.78 0.09 21.36
C THR A 149 2.93 0.12 20.35
N HIS A 150 2.73 0.84 19.24
CA HIS A 150 3.76 1.10 18.24
C HIS A 150 4.87 2.01 18.78
N LEU A 151 4.51 3.10 19.49
CA LEU A 151 5.47 3.98 20.17
C LEU A 151 6.21 3.28 21.31
N ASP A 152 5.55 2.41 22.08
CA ASP A 152 6.18 1.62 23.14
C ASP A 152 7.25 0.67 22.59
N ALA A 153 6.98 0.00 21.45
CA ALA A 153 7.97 -0.86 20.80
C ALA A 153 9.18 -0.07 20.28
N ILE A 154 8.94 1.10 19.68
CA ILE A 154 9.97 1.98 19.13
C ILE A 154 10.84 2.59 20.24
N THR A 155 10.23 3.14 21.28
CA THR A 155 10.94 3.75 22.42
C THR A 155 11.63 2.69 23.26
N GLY A 156 11.01 1.52 23.44
CA GLY A 156 11.62 0.33 24.01
C GLY A 156 12.89 -0.08 23.26
N ALA A 157 12.90 0.02 21.93
CA ALA A 157 14.09 -0.25 21.12
C ALA A 157 15.22 0.79 21.27
N GLY A 158 15.00 1.89 21.99
CA GLY A 158 15.98 2.95 22.20
C GLY A 158 16.00 4.01 21.09
N LEU A 159 14.96 4.06 20.27
CA LEU A 159 14.74 5.12 19.28
C LEU A 159 13.95 6.29 19.87
N GLN A 160 14.01 7.43 19.20
CA GLN A 160 13.34 8.68 19.57
C GLN A 160 12.34 9.03 18.46
N PRO A 161 11.04 8.72 18.62
CA PRO A 161 10.04 9.00 17.59
C PRO A 161 9.86 10.52 17.40
N LEU A 162 10.01 10.97 16.15
CA LEU A 162 9.72 12.34 15.72
C LEU A 162 8.28 12.49 15.24
N ALA A 163 7.79 11.51 14.48
CA ALA A 163 6.44 11.50 13.93
C ALA A 163 5.96 10.07 13.66
N ILE A 164 4.63 9.90 13.72
CA ILE A 164 3.91 8.76 13.15
C ILE A 164 3.25 9.20 11.84
N ASP A 165 3.26 8.34 10.83
CA ASP A 165 2.82 8.58 9.46
C ASP A 165 1.84 7.51 8.98
N VAL A 166 1.39 7.62 7.74
CA VAL A 166 0.70 6.54 7.03
C VAL A 166 1.49 6.09 5.79
N GLU A 167 1.45 4.78 5.51
CA GLU A 167 2.22 4.13 4.46
C GLU A 167 2.04 4.78 3.06
N PRO A 168 0.81 5.18 2.62
CA PRO A 168 0.62 5.81 1.31
C PRO A 168 1.33 7.16 1.14
N LEU A 169 1.34 8.00 2.19
CA LEU A 169 2.01 9.31 2.13
C LEU A 169 3.53 9.14 2.16
N ALA A 170 4.04 8.19 2.95
CA ALA A 170 5.46 7.85 2.93
C ALA A 170 5.91 7.39 1.54
N ALA A 171 5.22 6.41 0.96
CA ALA A 171 5.56 5.89 -0.35
C ALA A 171 5.43 6.94 -1.48
N GLY A 172 4.44 7.84 -1.40
CA GLY A 172 4.34 9.02 -2.26
C GLY A 172 5.58 9.92 -2.19
N ARG A 173 6.02 10.27 -0.97
CA ARG A 173 7.23 11.09 -0.75
C ARG A 173 8.50 10.44 -1.28
N ALA A 174 8.59 9.10 -1.29
CA ALA A 174 9.77 8.37 -1.77
C ALA A 174 9.88 8.27 -3.30
N LEU A 175 8.75 8.30 -4.02
CA LEU A 175 8.68 7.98 -5.45
C LEU A 175 8.22 9.14 -6.34
N VAL A 176 7.32 9.99 -5.82
CA VAL A 176 6.73 11.12 -6.56
C VAL A 176 7.43 12.42 -6.19
N ASP A 177 7.53 12.72 -4.88
CA ASP A 177 8.02 14.02 -4.40
C ASP A 177 9.54 14.07 -4.19
N ALA A 178 10.21 12.91 -4.21
CA ALA A 178 11.63 12.80 -3.92
C ALA A 178 12.49 13.56 -4.95
N PRO A 179 13.61 14.18 -4.53
CA PRO A 179 14.52 14.86 -5.45
C PRO A 179 14.98 13.96 -6.59
N ASN A 180 14.88 14.43 -7.83
CA ASN A 180 15.17 13.66 -9.05
C ASN A 180 14.23 12.46 -9.31
N SER A 181 13.02 12.43 -8.73
CA SER A 181 11.94 11.59 -9.26
C SER A 181 11.73 11.87 -10.75
N THR A 182 11.29 10.86 -11.52
CA THR A 182 11.18 10.94 -12.99
C THR A 182 10.00 11.78 -13.47
N GLY A 183 10.03 13.08 -13.17
CA GLY A 183 9.16 14.12 -13.69
C GLY A 183 9.91 15.05 -14.65
N GLY A 184 9.52 15.02 -15.93
CA GLY A 184 9.81 16.13 -16.84
C GLY A 184 8.92 17.34 -16.52
N SER A 185 8.91 18.35 -17.39
CA SER A 185 8.13 19.60 -17.22
C SER A 185 6.58 19.44 -17.22
N THR A 186 6.05 18.23 -17.13
CA THR A 186 4.62 17.92 -17.15
C THR A 186 4.22 17.17 -15.88
N PRO A 187 3.20 17.62 -15.14
CA PRO A 187 2.67 16.87 -14.00
C PRO A 187 2.18 15.49 -14.47
N ARG A 188 2.46 14.46 -13.68
CA ARG A 188 2.06 13.07 -13.96
C ARG A 188 1.16 12.56 -12.86
N THR A 189 0.09 11.87 -13.25
CA THR A 189 -0.81 11.16 -12.34
C THR A 189 -0.31 9.73 -12.17
N VAL A 190 0.25 9.43 -11.01
CA VAL A 190 0.87 8.13 -10.69
C VAL A 190 -0.10 7.33 -9.84
N ALA A 191 -0.41 6.10 -10.25
CA ALA A 191 -1.03 5.12 -9.36
C ALA A 191 0.06 4.33 -8.65
N LEU A 192 0.27 4.60 -7.37
CA LEU A 192 1.06 3.75 -6.50
C LEU A 192 0.23 2.52 -6.11
N VAL A 193 0.80 1.33 -6.28
CA VAL A 193 0.23 0.06 -5.83
C VAL A 193 1.28 -0.64 -4.96
N ASP A 194 1.12 -0.57 -3.64
CA ASP A 194 1.97 -1.32 -2.70
C ASP A 194 1.33 -2.67 -2.39
N VAL A 195 1.95 -3.77 -2.83
CA VAL A 195 1.47 -5.13 -2.62
C VAL A 195 2.26 -5.76 -1.48
N GLY A 196 1.81 -5.53 -0.26
CA GLY A 196 2.40 -6.00 0.98
C GLY A 196 2.20 -7.50 1.22
N ALA A 197 2.26 -7.89 2.50
CA ALA A 197 1.98 -9.26 2.94
C ALA A 197 0.47 -9.52 3.03
N GLN A 198 -0.26 -8.77 3.86
CA GLN A 198 -1.69 -8.98 4.11
C GLN A 198 -2.60 -7.99 3.39
N ILE A 199 -2.05 -6.84 3.01
CA ILE A 199 -2.78 -5.70 2.47
C ILE A 199 -2.11 -5.24 1.16
N THR A 200 -2.93 -4.82 0.22
CA THR A 200 -2.51 -4.08 -0.97
C THR A 200 -3.11 -2.67 -0.92
N ASP A 201 -2.29 -1.63 -0.93
CA ASP A 201 -2.75 -0.24 -0.94
C ASP A 201 -2.60 0.37 -2.34
N VAL A 202 -3.72 0.85 -2.87
CA VAL A 202 -3.83 1.53 -4.17
C VAL A 202 -4.07 3.01 -3.92
N SER A 203 -3.11 3.85 -4.28
CA SER A 203 -3.19 5.30 -4.11
C SER A 203 -2.89 6.02 -5.43
N VAL A 204 -3.73 6.98 -5.82
CA VAL A 204 -3.44 7.83 -6.98
C VAL A 204 -2.95 9.19 -6.50
N ILE A 205 -1.78 9.58 -6.98
CA ILE A 205 -1.06 10.78 -6.58
C ILE A 205 -0.86 11.68 -7.80
N ARG A 206 -1.13 12.97 -7.65
CA ARG A 206 -0.84 14.04 -8.62
C ARG A 206 -0.27 15.22 -7.84
N ASP A 207 0.86 15.77 -8.29
CA ASP A 207 1.52 16.95 -7.68
C ASP A 207 1.71 16.86 -6.16
N GLY A 208 2.12 15.68 -5.68
CA GLY A 208 2.35 15.38 -4.27
C GLY A 208 1.08 15.23 -3.41
N GLN A 209 -0.10 15.15 -4.02
CA GLN A 209 -1.37 15.03 -3.34
C GLN A 209 -2.06 13.72 -3.67
N ILE A 210 -2.52 13.00 -2.65
CA ILE A 210 -3.35 11.80 -2.79
C ILE A 210 -4.75 12.25 -3.25
N LEU A 211 -5.11 11.90 -4.49
CA LEU A 211 -6.44 12.12 -5.09
C LEU A 211 -7.38 10.93 -4.88
N PHE A 212 -6.82 9.77 -4.56
CA PHE A 212 -7.55 8.54 -4.24
C PHE A 212 -6.68 7.64 -3.37
N GLN A 213 -7.27 7.01 -2.36
CA GLN A 213 -6.66 5.92 -1.63
C GLN A 213 -7.72 4.83 -1.43
N ARG A 214 -7.31 3.58 -1.58
CA ARG A 214 -8.09 2.40 -1.25
C ARG A 214 -7.17 1.27 -0.84
N SER A 215 -7.52 0.65 0.28
CA SER A 215 -6.85 -0.53 0.79
C SER A 215 -7.64 -1.79 0.40
N ILE A 216 -6.94 -2.87 0.05
CA ILE A 216 -7.49 -4.17 -0.39
C ILE A 216 -6.95 -5.25 0.55
N ALA A 217 -7.84 -6.02 1.17
CA ALA A 217 -7.48 -7.11 2.09
C ALA A 217 -7.06 -8.41 1.35
N HIS A 218 -6.24 -8.26 0.31
CA HIS A 218 -5.76 -9.36 -0.54
C HIS A 218 -4.38 -9.00 -1.08
N ALA A 219 -3.40 -9.86 -0.81
CA ALA A 219 -1.97 -9.57 -1.04
C ALA A 219 -1.13 -10.88 -0.97
N GLY A 220 0.19 -10.77 -0.76
CA GLY A 220 1.14 -11.88 -0.82
C GLY A 220 0.89 -13.07 0.10
N ASP A 221 0.15 -12.90 1.21
CA ASP A 221 -0.25 -13.98 2.13
C ASP A 221 -1.28 -14.91 1.48
N ALA A 222 -2.17 -14.41 0.61
CA ALA A 222 -3.15 -15.25 -0.08
C ALA A 222 -2.45 -16.25 -1.03
N ILE A 223 -1.40 -15.80 -1.71
CA ILE A 223 -0.51 -16.63 -2.54
C ILE A 223 0.19 -17.69 -1.68
N THR A 224 0.76 -17.28 -0.53
CA THR A 224 1.44 -18.21 0.41
C THR A 224 0.46 -19.24 0.98
N GLN A 225 -0.75 -18.82 1.32
CA GLN A 225 -1.80 -19.69 1.87
C GLN A 225 -2.30 -20.71 0.83
N ALA A 226 -2.45 -20.31 -0.44
CA ALA A 226 -2.80 -21.23 -1.52
C ALA A 226 -1.74 -22.34 -1.69
N ILE A 227 -0.45 -21.97 -1.69
CA ILE A 227 0.67 -22.92 -1.73
C ILE A 227 0.65 -23.85 -0.50
N ALA A 228 0.52 -23.30 0.71
CA ALA A 228 0.49 -24.06 1.95
C ALA A 228 -0.66 -25.09 1.98
N SER A 229 -1.86 -24.67 1.60
CA SER A 229 -3.06 -25.52 1.58
C SER A 229 -3.05 -26.55 0.44
N SER A 230 -2.53 -26.19 -0.74
CA SER A 230 -2.46 -27.12 -1.88
C SER A 230 -1.43 -28.23 -1.68
N LEU A 231 -0.28 -27.90 -1.10
CA LEU A 231 0.82 -28.85 -0.86
C LEU A 231 0.76 -29.51 0.53
N ASN A 232 -0.14 -29.07 1.41
CA ASN A 232 -0.26 -29.50 2.81
C ASN A 232 1.09 -29.36 3.58
N ILE A 233 1.64 -28.16 3.54
CA ILE A 233 2.89 -27.74 4.20
C ILE A 233 2.65 -26.54 5.11
N ASP A 234 3.62 -26.22 5.97
CA ASP A 234 3.54 -25.02 6.79
C ASP A 234 3.76 -23.72 5.97
N LYS A 235 3.42 -22.58 6.60
CA LYS A 235 3.48 -21.27 5.95
C LYS A 235 4.92 -20.81 5.65
N GLN A 236 5.92 -21.23 6.41
CA GLN A 236 7.32 -20.83 6.17
C GLN A 236 7.88 -21.55 4.94
N GLU A 237 7.62 -22.85 4.81
CA GLU A 237 8.00 -23.62 3.62
C GLU A 237 7.23 -23.18 2.38
N ALA A 238 5.94 -22.86 2.51
CA ALA A 238 5.15 -22.27 1.42
C ALA A 238 5.70 -20.90 0.97
N GLU A 239 6.14 -20.05 1.91
CA GLU A 239 6.76 -18.76 1.62
C GLU A 239 8.11 -18.92 0.92
N ARG A 240 8.88 -19.96 1.28
CA ARG A 240 10.13 -20.34 0.62
C ARG A 240 9.89 -20.78 -0.82
N ILE A 241 8.91 -21.66 -1.04
CA ILE A 241 8.49 -22.12 -2.37
C ILE A 241 7.99 -20.94 -3.22
N LYS A 242 7.18 -20.04 -2.65
CA LYS A 242 6.73 -18.80 -3.33
C LYS A 242 7.92 -17.98 -3.83
N LYS A 243 8.91 -17.71 -2.97
CA LYS A 243 10.09 -16.91 -3.30
C LYS A 243 11.01 -17.57 -4.33
N GLN A 244 11.03 -18.90 -4.41
CA GLN A 244 11.93 -19.65 -5.29
C GLN A 244 11.31 -19.96 -6.67
N TYR A 245 10.01 -20.26 -6.73
CA TYR A 245 9.37 -20.86 -7.91
C TYR A 245 8.14 -20.11 -8.43
N ALA A 246 7.58 -19.14 -7.70
CA ALA A 246 6.41 -18.42 -8.17
C ALA A 246 6.77 -17.45 -9.31
N GLU A 247 6.19 -17.69 -10.48
CA GLU A 247 6.20 -16.79 -11.63
C GLU A 247 4.82 -16.75 -12.26
N VAL A 248 4.48 -15.64 -12.89
CA VAL A 248 3.24 -15.46 -13.65
C VAL A 248 3.47 -15.90 -15.09
N ASP A 249 2.82 -16.99 -15.51
CA ASP A 249 2.73 -17.38 -16.92
C ASP A 249 1.64 -16.55 -17.62
N LEU A 250 2.08 -15.64 -18.49
CA LEU A 250 1.22 -14.72 -19.24
C LEU A 250 0.40 -15.45 -20.30
N GLU A 251 0.95 -16.48 -20.96
CA GLU A 251 0.20 -17.27 -21.93
C GLU A 251 -0.91 -18.06 -21.21
N GLY A 252 -0.54 -18.72 -20.11
CA GLY A 252 -1.46 -19.42 -19.22
C GLY A 252 -2.59 -18.54 -18.66
N PHE A 253 -2.35 -17.24 -18.42
CA PHE A 253 -3.40 -16.30 -18.01
C PHE A 253 -4.39 -15.98 -19.13
N THR A 254 -3.92 -15.75 -20.37
CA THR A 254 -4.80 -15.46 -21.52
C THR A 254 -5.66 -16.64 -21.97
N GLN A 255 -5.17 -17.87 -21.74
CA GLN A 255 -5.93 -19.08 -22.02
C GLN A 255 -6.84 -19.42 -20.83
N VAL A 256 -8.15 -19.28 -21.03
CA VAL A 256 -9.14 -19.93 -20.15
C VAL A 256 -8.87 -21.43 -20.20
N PRO A 257 -8.55 -22.10 -19.08
CA PRO A 257 -8.16 -23.51 -19.12
C PRO A 257 -9.34 -24.33 -19.65
N SER A 258 -9.07 -25.17 -20.64
CA SER A 258 -10.07 -26.12 -21.10
C SER A 258 -10.22 -27.21 -20.04
N ALA A 259 -11.36 -27.92 -20.04
CA ALA A 259 -11.58 -29.01 -19.08
C ALA A 259 -10.56 -30.17 -19.20
N ALA A 260 -9.76 -30.21 -20.26
CA ALA A 260 -8.66 -31.17 -20.43
C ALA A 260 -7.40 -30.80 -19.63
N ASP A 261 -7.18 -29.52 -19.33
CA ASP A 261 -5.92 -29.04 -18.74
C ASP A 261 -5.87 -29.21 -17.21
N VAL A 262 -7.05 -29.30 -16.58
CA VAL A 262 -7.20 -29.50 -15.12
C VAL A 262 -7.05 -30.98 -14.72
N PHE A 263 -7.31 -31.91 -15.64
CA PHE A 263 -7.23 -33.36 -15.39
C PHE A 263 -6.24 -34.01 -16.35
N GLY A 264 -4.95 -33.93 -15.99
CA GLY A 264 -3.87 -34.72 -16.59
C GLY A 264 -4.00 -36.21 -16.31
N GLY A 265 -5.02 -36.85 -16.91
CA GLY A 265 -5.33 -38.27 -16.76
C GLY A 265 -6.37 -38.70 -17.80
N GLY A 266 -6.04 -39.73 -18.59
CA GLY A 266 -6.88 -40.16 -19.71
C GLY A 266 -8.32 -40.52 -19.33
N ALA A 267 -9.23 -40.36 -20.29
CA ALA A 267 -10.69 -40.41 -20.11
C ALA A 267 -11.31 -41.75 -19.67
N ASP A 268 -10.50 -42.72 -19.22
CA ASP A 268 -10.92 -44.06 -18.80
C ASP A 268 -11.02 -44.24 -17.27
N ALA A 269 -10.67 -43.21 -16.47
CA ALA A 269 -10.57 -43.32 -15.02
C ALA A 269 -11.89 -43.17 -14.23
N PHE A 270 -12.95 -42.60 -14.83
CA PHE A 270 -14.23 -42.36 -14.16
C PHE A 270 -15.41 -42.97 -14.92
N GLY A 271 -15.81 -44.18 -14.48
CA GLY A 271 -16.97 -44.89 -14.99
C GLY A 271 -18.31 -44.26 -14.59
N PHE A 272 -18.68 -43.14 -15.20
CA PHE A 272 -20.05 -42.64 -15.20
C PHE A 272 -20.77 -43.03 -16.49
N GLY A 273 -21.68 -44.01 -16.37
CA GLY A 273 -22.43 -44.53 -17.51
C GLY A 273 -23.57 -43.62 -17.96
N ALA A 274 -23.76 -43.56 -19.28
CA ALA A 274 -25.02 -43.27 -19.98
C ALA A 274 -25.82 -42.01 -19.56
N SER A 275 -25.64 -40.92 -20.30
CA SER A 275 -26.67 -39.88 -20.44
C SER A 275 -27.95 -40.49 -21.06
N PRO A 276 -29.16 -40.25 -20.48
CA PRO A 276 -30.38 -40.96 -20.89
C PRO A 276 -31.20 -40.26 -21.99
N PHE A 277 -30.59 -39.39 -22.81
CA PHE A 277 -31.29 -38.70 -23.89
C PHE A 277 -30.48 -38.70 -25.19
N GLY A 278 -30.92 -39.53 -26.15
CA GLY A 278 -30.45 -39.49 -27.53
C GLY A 278 -31.31 -38.57 -28.39
N ALA A 279 -30.66 -37.81 -29.27
CA ALA A 279 -31.21 -37.41 -30.56
C ALA A 279 -31.10 -38.62 -31.55
N PRO A 280 -31.71 -38.62 -32.76
CA PRO A 280 -32.30 -37.49 -33.50
C PRO A 280 -33.64 -37.79 -34.22
N ALA A 281 -34.21 -36.78 -34.90
CA ALA A 281 -34.85 -36.88 -36.23
C ALA A 281 -35.26 -35.48 -36.78
N GLU A 282 -35.47 -35.40 -38.11
CA GLU A 282 -35.62 -34.17 -38.90
C GLU A 282 -37.07 -33.71 -39.16
N GLU A 283 -37.17 -32.47 -39.68
CA GLU A 283 -38.10 -31.96 -40.71
C GLU A 283 -39.49 -31.35 -40.39
N ALA A 284 -39.80 -30.35 -41.26
CA ALA A 284 -41.09 -29.79 -41.68
C ALA A 284 -41.73 -28.58 -40.93
N GLU A 285 -41.63 -27.43 -41.61
CA GLU A 285 -42.61 -26.34 -41.85
C GLU A 285 -43.62 -25.87 -40.77
N GLY A 286 -43.77 -24.54 -40.67
CA GLY A 286 -44.98 -23.89 -40.13
C GLY A 286 -44.68 -22.62 -39.33
N GLY A 287 -44.93 -21.44 -39.91
CA GLY A 287 -44.68 -20.16 -39.23
C GLY A 287 -45.79 -19.72 -38.28
N ALA A 288 -45.40 -19.05 -37.19
CA ALA A 288 -46.25 -18.11 -36.45
C ALA A 288 -45.35 -17.13 -35.67
N GLU A 289 -45.71 -15.84 -35.66
CA GLU A 289 -45.05 -14.82 -34.83
C GLU A 289 -45.34 -15.09 -33.34
N THR A 290 -44.37 -14.87 -32.46
CA THR A 290 -44.64 -14.54 -31.03
C THR A 290 -43.41 -13.92 -30.38
N THR A 291 -43.50 -12.62 -30.08
CA THR A 291 -42.46 -11.86 -29.37
C THR A 291 -42.80 -11.69 -27.90
N LEU A 292 -42.09 -12.36 -27.01
CA LEU A 292 -42.00 -12.13 -25.55
C LEU A 292 -40.58 -12.57 -25.12
N PHE A 293 -39.86 -11.93 -24.20
CA PHE A 293 -40.23 -10.94 -23.17
C PHE A 293 -39.02 -10.05 -22.85
N ASN A 294 -39.20 -8.74 -22.64
CA ASN A 294 -38.15 -7.82 -22.13
C ASN A 294 -38.61 -7.21 -20.80
N PRO A 295 -38.00 -7.54 -19.65
CA PRO A 295 -38.53 -7.16 -18.33
C PRO A 295 -38.06 -5.78 -17.80
N PHE A 296 -37.38 -4.94 -18.60
CA PHE A 296 -36.86 -3.64 -18.15
C PHE A 296 -37.32 -2.45 -19.01
N ALA A 297 -38.65 -2.29 -19.17
CA ALA A 297 -39.26 -1.06 -19.68
C ALA A 297 -39.98 -0.32 -18.55
N THR A 298 -39.65 0.96 -18.37
CA THR A 298 -40.10 1.86 -17.30
C THR A 298 -41.33 2.71 -17.69
N GLU A 299 -41.73 3.61 -16.78
CA GLU A 299 -42.72 4.71 -16.95
C GLU A 299 -44.21 4.31 -16.77
N ALA A 300 -45.13 5.18 -16.31
CA ALA A 300 -45.06 6.37 -15.44
C ALA A 300 -46.53 6.79 -15.09
N GLU A 301 -46.73 7.60 -14.02
CA GLU A 301 -47.97 8.31 -13.63
C GLU A 301 -49.25 7.43 -13.38
N ALA A 302 -50.16 7.68 -12.44
CA ALA A 302 -50.71 8.92 -11.93
C ALA A 302 -51.43 8.72 -10.56
N ALA A 303 -51.60 9.80 -9.81
CA ALA A 303 -52.52 9.95 -8.67
C ALA A 303 -53.83 10.65 -9.15
N PRO A 304 -54.85 11.01 -8.31
CA PRO A 304 -54.97 10.90 -6.84
C PRO A 304 -56.36 10.46 -6.32
N GLU A 305 -56.49 10.39 -4.98
CA GLU A 305 -57.67 10.69 -4.10
C GLU A 305 -57.41 10.00 -2.73
N ALA A 306 -57.85 10.42 -1.53
CA ALA A 306 -58.29 11.64 -0.85
C ALA A 306 -59.07 11.17 0.41
N GLU A 307 -59.04 11.90 1.54
CA GLU A 307 -59.60 11.58 2.90
C GLU A 307 -58.65 10.86 3.88
N ALA A 308 -58.64 11.12 5.20
CA ALA A 308 -59.07 12.27 6.02
C ALA A 308 -58.38 12.19 7.42
N ALA A 309 -58.18 13.32 8.11
CA ALA A 309 -57.67 13.39 9.50
C ALA A 309 -58.84 13.31 10.54
N PRO A 310 -58.63 13.08 11.85
CA PRO A 310 -57.81 13.90 12.77
C PRO A 310 -56.86 13.02 13.65
N GLU A 311 -56.22 13.43 14.76
CA GLU A 311 -56.24 14.67 15.58
C GLU A 311 -54.82 14.97 16.13
N ALA A 312 -54.65 15.37 17.41
CA ALA A 312 -53.36 15.68 18.07
C ALA A 312 -53.34 15.25 19.55
N GLU A 313 -52.16 14.93 20.12
CA GLU A 313 -51.88 15.20 21.55
C GLU A 313 -50.38 15.28 21.91
N ALA A 314 -50.12 15.82 23.11
CA ALA A 314 -48.94 16.52 23.60
C ALA A 314 -47.63 15.74 23.87
N ALA A 315 -46.54 16.51 24.05
CA ALA A 315 -45.28 16.08 24.67
C ALA A 315 -45.34 16.11 26.22
N PRO A 316 -44.34 15.51 26.90
CA PRO A 316 -43.91 16.01 28.21
C PRO A 316 -42.40 16.29 28.31
N GLU A 317 -42.03 16.97 29.40
CA GLU A 317 -40.78 17.72 29.60
C GLU A 317 -39.62 16.94 30.24
N ALA A 318 -38.50 17.65 30.35
CA ALA A 318 -37.25 17.29 31.00
C ALA A 318 -37.36 16.70 32.42
N VAL A 319 -36.40 15.83 32.74
CA VAL A 319 -36.06 15.45 34.12
C VAL A 319 -34.63 15.90 34.42
N VAL A 320 -34.49 16.87 35.31
CA VAL A 320 -33.23 17.21 35.98
C VAL A 320 -33.21 16.45 37.31
N SER A 321 -32.09 15.83 37.67
CA SER A 321 -31.90 15.24 39.00
C SER A 321 -30.56 15.68 39.62
N PRO A 322 -30.47 15.99 40.92
CA PRO A 322 -29.40 16.83 41.46
C PRO A 322 -28.45 16.09 42.40
N PHE A 323 -27.13 16.19 42.19
CA PHE A 323 -26.15 16.09 43.28
C PHE A 323 -24.89 16.89 42.95
N ALA A 324 -24.49 17.75 43.88
CA ALA A 324 -23.25 18.53 43.84
C ALA A 324 -22.58 18.53 45.23
N ALA A 325 -21.27 18.78 45.26
CA ALA A 325 -20.34 18.75 46.41
C ALA A 325 -20.02 17.33 46.93
N ALA A 326 -18.75 16.93 47.09
CA ALA A 326 -17.64 17.69 47.65
C ALA A 326 -16.31 17.51 46.89
N ALA A 327 -15.35 18.40 47.17
CA ALA A 327 -14.00 18.35 46.63
C ALA A 327 -13.01 17.74 47.64
N GLU A 328 -12.03 17.00 47.15
CA GLU A 328 -10.73 16.83 47.81
C GLU A 328 -9.62 17.13 46.80
N GLU A 329 -8.59 17.81 47.29
CA GLU A 329 -7.53 18.44 46.50
C GLU A 329 -6.25 17.61 46.74
N GLU A 330 -5.73 16.93 45.71
CA GLU A 330 -4.45 16.23 45.79
C GLU A 330 -3.51 16.70 44.67
N ALA A 331 -2.26 16.99 45.04
CA ALA A 331 -1.37 17.83 44.23
C ALA A 331 -0.74 17.07 43.05
N ALA A 332 -1.01 17.54 41.83
CA ALA A 332 -0.39 17.00 40.62
C ALA A 332 1.08 17.43 40.48
N ALA A 333 1.96 16.46 40.20
CA ALA A 333 3.29 16.70 39.65
C ALA A 333 3.17 17.18 38.17
N PRO A 334 4.13 17.95 37.63
CA PRO A 334 3.98 18.55 36.31
C PRO A 334 3.96 17.50 35.19
N GLN A 335 2.81 17.40 34.52
CA GLN A 335 2.61 16.60 33.33
C GLN A 335 3.22 17.34 32.13
N TRP A 336 4.22 16.74 31.48
CA TRP A 336 4.87 17.34 30.31
C TRP A 336 3.95 17.22 29.07
N SER A 337 3.84 18.31 28.31
CA SER A 337 3.06 18.39 27.07
C SER A 337 3.98 18.77 25.90
N PRO A 338 3.87 18.11 24.73
CA PRO A 338 4.77 18.34 23.60
C PRO A 338 4.56 19.67 22.86
N PHE A 339 3.61 20.53 23.28
CA PHE A 339 3.18 21.72 22.53
C PHE A 339 3.47 23.09 23.19
N GLN A 340 4.35 23.17 24.19
CA GLN A 340 4.79 24.48 24.70
C GLN A 340 5.85 25.12 23.79
N LEU A 341 5.39 25.83 22.77
CA LEU A 341 6.16 26.85 22.07
C LEU A 341 6.27 28.09 22.97
N ASN A 342 7.48 28.55 23.25
CA ASN A 342 7.70 29.87 23.85
C ASN A 342 7.47 30.95 22.78
N GLU A 343 6.57 31.89 23.07
CA GLU A 343 6.44 33.14 22.32
C GLU A 343 7.46 34.20 22.81
N GLU A 344 7.53 35.34 22.09
CA GLU A 344 8.51 36.45 22.21
C GLU A 344 9.89 36.15 21.56
N GLU A 345 10.51 37.02 20.76
CA GLU A 345 10.33 38.47 20.56
C GLU A 345 10.57 38.90 19.07
N GLU A 346 10.01 40.05 18.66
CA GLU A 346 9.90 40.55 17.27
C GLU A 346 11.02 41.54 16.87
N ALA A 347 11.58 41.45 15.64
CA ALA A 347 12.43 42.52 15.07
C ALA A 347 12.50 42.58 13.52
N ALA A 348 11.69 43.46 12.92
CA ALA A 348 11.87 44.27 11.69
C ALA A 348 12.68 43.78 10.46
N ALA A 349 12.06 43.91 9.27
CA ALA A 349 12.63 43.68 7.93
C ALA A 349 13.54 44.84 7.40
N PRO A 350 14.12 44.76 6.17
CA PRO A 350 13.33 45.08 4.97
C PRO A 350 13.62 44.26 3.69
N THR A 351 12.73 44.49 2.72
CA THR A 351 12.61 43.93 1.37
C THR A 351 13.80 44.15 0.40
N ALA A 352 14.02 43.17 -0.49
CA ALA A 352 14.54 43.41 -1.85
C ALA A 352 14.17 42.26 -2.81
N SER A 353 13.54 42.57 -3.94
CA SER A 353 13.36 41.66 -5.08
C SER A 353 14.37 42.00 -6.17
N PRO A 354 14.91 41.00 -6.89
CA PRO A 354 15.47 41.23 -8.21
C PRO A 354 15.00 40.20 -9.24
N PHE A 355 13.89 40.48 -9.93
CA PHE A 355 13.74 40.02 -11.32
C PHE A 355 14.71 40.85 -12.19
N ALA A 356 15.74 40.20 -12.74
CA ALA A 356 16.61 40.77 -13.77
C ALA A 356 17.10 39.66 -14.71
N ALA A 357 17.07 39.92 -16.03
CA ALA A 357 17.18 38.90 -17.07
C ALA A 357 18.61 38.66 -17.59
N ALA A 358 18.90 37.39 -17.92
CA ALA A 358 19.92 36.88 -18.86
C ALA A 358 19.90 35.33 -18.77
N GLU A 359 20.14 34.50 -19.78
CA GLU A 359 20.22 34.61 -21.25
C GLU A 359 20.20 33.16 -21.79
N GLU A 360 19.52 32.84 -22.89
CA GLU A 360 19.39 31.45 -23.38
C GLU A 360 20.68 30.91 -24.03
N PRO A 361 21.02 29.62 -23.83
CA PRO A 361 21.79 28.83 -24.79
C PRO A 361 20.91 27.83 -25.57
N ALA A 362 21.26 27.66 -26.85
CA ALA A 362 20.56 26.85 -27.87
C ALA A 362 20.47 25.33 -27.55
N PRO A 363 19.55 24.57 -28.18
CA PRO A 363 19.19 23.22 -27.72
C PRO A 363 20.26 22.16 -27.95
N ALA A 364 20.49 21.32 -26.95
CA ALA A 364 21.22 20.06 -27.08
C ALA A 364 20.36 18.98 -27.76
N ALA A 365 21.01 18.07 -28.48
CA ALA A 365 20.35 17.08 -29.32
C ALA A 365 19.57 16.00 -28.53
N SER A 366 18.58 15.41 -29.21
CA SER A 366 17.79 14.27 -28.70
C SER A 366 18.67 13.05 -28.42
N PRO A 367 18.45 12.31 -27.32
CA PRO A 367 19.22 11.10 -26.99
C PRO A 367 18.86 9.85 -27.83
N PHE A 368 18.08 10.00 -28.91
CA PHE A 368 17.61 8.88 -29.75
C PHE A 368 18.42 8.64 -31.04
N ASP A 369 19.49 9.40 -31.29
CA ASP A 369 20.42 9.13 -32.40
C ASP A 369 21.66 8.34 -31.92
N ALA A 370 21.62 7.01 -32.11
CA ALA A 370 22.79 6.15 -32.05
C ALA A 370 22.83 5.24 -33.30
N PRO A 371 23.96 5.17 -34.03
CA PRO A 371 24.04 4.41 -35.29
C PRO A 371 24.18 2.90 -35.03
N ALA A 372 23.68 2.10 -35.97
CA ALA A 372 23.78 0.64 -35.92
C ALA A 372 25.24 0.15 -35.94
N ALA A 373 25.55 -0.81 -35.07
CA ALA A 373 26.78 -1.59 -35.07
C ALA A 373 26.46 -3.08 -34.88
N GLU A 374 27.26 -3.89 -35.54
CA GLU A 374 26.98 -5.25 -36.01
C GLU A 374 26.83 -6.34 -34.93
N THR A 375 26.20 -7.44 -35.35
CA THR A 375 25.96 -8.66 -34.59
C THR A 375 27.24 -9.36 -34.12
N GLU A 376 27.39 -9.60 -32.82
CA GLU A 376 28.11 -10.76 -32.28
C GLU A 376 27.22 -11.56 -31.32
N ALA A 377 27.51 -12.85 -31.15
CA ALA A 377 26.57 -13.85 -30.65
C ALA A 377 26.39 -13.85 -29.12
N SER A 378 25.16 -14.18 -28.67
CA SER A 378 24.83 -14.38 -27.27
C SER A 378 25.60 -15.56 -26.64
N PRO A 379 26.22 -15.41 -25.45
CA PRO A 379 26.84 -16.51 -24.71
C PRO A 379 25.87 -17.24 -23.76
N PHE A 380 24.59 -16.87 -23.70
CA PHE A 380 23.61 -17.53 -22.82
C PHE A 380 23.12 -18.87 -23.40
N ALA A 381 24.00 -19.87 -23.34
CA ALA A 381 23.72 -21.27 -23.68
C ALA A 381 24.54 -22.25 -22.81
N ALA A 382 24.50 -22.07 -21.49
CA ALA A 382 24.91 -23.09 -20.51
C ALA A 382 24.19 -22.83 -19.18
N GLY A 383 23.60 -23.87 -18.58
CA GLY A 383 23.01 -23.78 -17.24
C GLY A 383 24.08 -23.77 -16.15
N GLY A 384 23.78 -23.08 -15.05
CA GLY A 384 24.58 -23.07 -13.83
C GLY A 384 23.65 -22.82 -12.64
N GLU A 385 23.70 -23.72 -11.66
CA GLU A 385 22.86 -23.69 -10.46
C GLU A 385 23.57 -22.88 -9.36
N ASP A 386 23.21 -21.61 -9.17
CA ASP A 386 23.68 -20.82 -8.02
C ASP A 386 22.57 -20.73 -6.96
N ALA A 387 22.45 -21.80 -6.17
CA ALA A 387 21.65 -21.79 -4.95
C ALA A 387 22.34 -20.90 -3.89
N PHE A 388 21.62 -19.88 -3.40
CA PHE A 388 22.18 -18.85 -2.54
C PHE A 388 22.37 -19.36 -1.10
N ASP A 389 23.61 -19.35 -0.60
CA ASP A 389 23.95 -19.82 0.75
C ASP A 389 23.62 -18.77 1.83
N LEU A 390 22.68 -19.12 2.72
CA LEU A 390 22.24 -18.29 3.84
C LEU A 390 23.16 -18.36 5.07
N SER A 391 24.19 -19.23 5.07
CA SER A 391 25.13 -19.39 6.19
C SER A 391 25.91 -18.11 6.53
N ALA A 392 26.01 -17.17 5.59
CA ALA A 392 26.75 -15.91 5.72
C ALA A 392 26.24 -14.97 6.83
N PHE A 393 25.06 -15.22 7.41
CA PHE A 393 24.45 -14.39 8.46
C PHE A 393 24.53 -14.97 9.89
N GLY A 394 25.28 -16.05 10.11
CA GLY A 394 25.77 -16.41 11.45
C GLY A 394 24.73 -16.91 12.46
N VAL A 395 23.58 -17.42 12.02
CA VAL A 395 22.60 -18.11 12.87
C VAL A 395 22.86 -19.62 12.79
N GLU A 396 23.55 -20.18 13.78
CA GLU A 396 23.65 -21.64 13.92
C GLU A 396 22.30 -22.22 14.36
N ALA A 397 21.65 -22.96 13.46
CA ALA A 397 20.42 -23.69 13.79
C ALA A 397 20.73 -24.80 14.80
N THR A 398 20.13 -24.73 16.00
CA THR A 398 20.24 -25.79 17.00
C THR A 398 19.42 -27.00 16.59
N ASP A 399 20.11 -28.06 16.16
CA ASP A 399 19.54 -29.35 15.80
C ASP A 399 18.79 -30.01 16.98
N THR A 400 17.45 -29.97 16.93
CA THR A 400 16.59 -30.84 17.73
C THR A 400 16.03 -31.94 16.84
N GLY A 401 16.79 -33.02 16.70
CA GLY A 401 16.49 -34.13 15.80
C GLY A 401 15.09 -34.73 15.97
N ALA A 402 14.27 -34.56 14.94
CA ALA A 402 13.12 -35.39 14.63
C ALA A 402 13.22 -35.78 13.15
N GLU A 403 13.40 -37.07 12.86
CA GLU A 403 13.54 -37.55 11.48
C GLU A 403 12.21 -37.36 10.70
N PRO A 404 12.22 -36.70 9.53
CA PRO A 404 11.03 -36.61 8.71
C PRO A 404 10.75 -37.97 8.05
N THR A 405 9.61 -38.56 8.38
CA THR A 405 9.14 -39.80 7.73
C THR A 405 8.90 -39.54 6.24
N GLY A 406 9.55 -40.33 5.38
CA GLY A 406 9.75 -40.00 3.97
C GLY A 406 8.48 -39.72 3.15
N ALA A 407 8.45 -38.53 2.56
CA ALA A 407 7.82 -38.27 1.27
C ALA A 407 8.95 -38.10 0.23
N SER A 408 8.75 -38.61 -0.99
CA SER A 408 9.72 -38.42 -2.07
C SER A 408 9.80 -36.95 -2.46
N SER A 409 11.00 -36.36 -2.40
CA SER A 409 11.27 -35.01 -2.87
C SER A 409 11.11 -34.91 -4.38
N GLN A 410 9.88 -34.74 -4.86
CA GLN A 410 9.64 -34.23 -6.21
C GLN A 410 9.99 -32.74 -6.21
N GLU A 411 10.95 -32.36 -7.05
CA GLU A 411 11.24 -30.96 -7.33
C GLU A 411 10.00 -30.32 -7.96
N LEU A 412 9.44 -29.31 -7.29
CA LEU A 412 8.30 -28.56 -7.79
C LEU A 412 8.74 -27.72 -9.00
N THR A 413 7.99 -27.81 -10.08
CA THR A 413 8.23 -26.96 -11.26
C THR A 413 7.52 -25.60 -11.12
N PRO A 414 8.05 -24.52 -11.71
CA PRO A 414 7.37 -23.22 -11.72
C PRO A 414 5.93 -23.29 -12.26
N GLY A 415 5.67 -24.11 -13.27
CA GLY A 415 4.31 -24.32 -13.81
C GLY A 415 3.32 -24.97 -12.82
N GLN A 416 3.78 -25.87 -11.96
CA GLN A 416 2.94 -26.42 -10.87
C GLN A 416 2.63 -25.36 -9.82
N VAL A 417 3.61 -24.53 -9.46
CA VAL A 417 3.39 -23.42 -8.51
C VAL A 417 2.48 -22.36 -9.13
N PHE A 418 2.66 -22.04 -10.43
CA PHE A 418 1.78 -21.15 -11.18
C PHE A 418 0.31 -21.60 -11.13
N ALA A 419 0.04 -22.88 -11.38
CA ALA A 419 -1.31 -23.43 -11.34
C ALA A 419 -2.00 -23.25 -9.98
N ILE A 420 -1.24 -23.27 -8.87
CA ILE A 420 -1.74 -23.04 -7.52
C ILE A 420 -1.99 -21.54 -7.26
N ILE A 421 -1.11 -20.66 -7.72
CA ILE A 421 -1.18 -19.21 -7.44
C ILE A 421 -2.06 -18.42 -8.44
N ARG A 422 -2.50 -19.05 -9.53
CA ARG A 422 -3.28 -18.39 -10.59
C ARG A 422 -4.52 -17.67 -10.05
N GLU A 423 -5.30 -18.33 -9.20
CA GLU A 423 -6.51 -17.78 -8.58
C GLU A 423 -6.20 -16.56 -7.68
N PRO A 424 -5.36 -16.64 -6.63
CA PRO A 424 -5.06 -15.48 -5.80
C PRO A 424 -4.35 -14.35 -6.55
N VAL A 425 -3.57 -14.62 -7.62
CA VAL A 425 -3.03 -13.56 -8.48
C VAL A 425 -4.12 -12.90 -9.32
N SER A 426 -5.06 -13.69 -9.87
CA SER A 426 -6.22 -13.18 -10.63
C SER A 426 -7.10 -12.26 -9.78
N ASP A 427 -7.38 -12.64 -8.53
CA ASP A 427 -8.16 -11.86 -7.58
C ASP A 427 -7.47 -10.53 -7.25
N LEU A 428 -6.15 -10.56 -7.03
CA LEU A 428 -5.34 -9.36 -6.77
C LEU A 428 -5.43 -8.36 -7.93
N VAL A 429 -5.19 -8.84 -9.15
CA VAL A 429 -5.26 -8.01 -10.36
C VAL A 429 -6.67 -7.45 -10.57
N THR A 430 -7.70 -8.26 -10.32
CA THR A 430 -9.11 -7.84 -10.41
C THR A 430 -9.45 -6.74 -9.40
N GLU A 431 -8.99 -6.83 -8.15
CA GLU A 431 -9.23 -5.81 -7.13
C GLU A 431 -8.44 -4.51 -7.39
N ILE A 432 -7.20 -4.59 -7.88
CA ILE A 432 -6.43 -3.41 -8.31
C ILE A 432 -7.15 -2.72 -9.47
N LYS A 433 -7.56 -3.48 -10.50
CA LYS A 433 -8.32 -2.98 -11.65
C LYS A 433 -9.61 -2.29 -11.23
N ARG A 434 -10.41 -2.95 -10.38
CA ARG A 434 -11.65 -2.38 -9.80
C ARG A 434 -11.40 -1.10 -9.01
N SER A 435 -10.26 -0.98 -8.35
CA SER A 435 -9.87 0.22 -7.58
C SER A 435 -9.52 1.39 -8.50
N LEU A 436 -8.78 1.16 -9.58
CA LEU A 436 -8.43 2.18 -10.57
C LEU A 436 -9.62 2.57 -11.47
N ASP A 437 -10.50 1.63 -11.82
CA ASP A 437 -11.73 1.90 -12.58
C ASP A 437 -12.73 2.72 -11.75
N TYR A 438 -12.80 2.50 -10.43
CA TYR A 438 -13.56 3.37 -9.52
C TYR A 438 -12.99 4.81 -9.49
N TYR A 439 -11.66 4.98 -9.47
CA TYR A 439 -11.04 6.30 -9.57
C TYR A 439 -11.35 6.99 -10.92
N ARG A 440 -11.16 6.27 -12.04
CA ARG A 440 -11.50 6.75 -13.40
C ARG A 440 -12.97 7.17 -13.52
N GLY A 441 -13.88 6.51 -12.78
CA GLY A 441 -15.30 6.86 -12.73
C GLY A 441 -15.64 8.14 -11.94
N ARG A 442 -14.71 8.70 -11.14
CA ARG A 442 -14.96 9.88 -10.29
C ARG A 442 -14.91 11.21 -11.05
N SER A 443 -14.10 11.32 -12.11
CA SER A 443 -14.05 12.52 -12.96
C SER A 443 -13.56 12.22 -14.38
N SER A 444 -13.90 13.08 -15.34
CA SER A 444 -13.46 12.95 -16.75
C SER A 444 -11.96 13.20 -16.97
N ASP A 445 -11.23 13.65 -15.93
CA ASP A 445 -9.77 13.89 -15.95
C ASP A 445 -9.00 12.93 -15.03
N ALA A 446 -9.67 11.89 -14.50
CA ALA A 446 -9.09 10.84 -13.66
C ALA A 446 -8.25 9.82 -14.46
N ASN A 447 -7.37 10.31 -15.33
CA ASN A 447 -6.39 9.51 -16.05
C ASN A 447 -5.21 9.16 -15.14
N VAL A 448 -4.64 7.97 -15.34
CA VAL A 448 -3.43 7.49 -14.68
C VAL A 448 -2.39 7.25 -15.77
N ASP A 449 -1.25 7.94 -15.69
CA ASP A 449 -0.20 7.89 -16.72
C ASP A 449 0.70 6.66 -16.57
N VAL A 450 0.93 6.23 -15.33
CA VAL A 450 1.80 5.10 -14.97
C VAL A 450 1.37 4.50 -13.63
N VAL A 451 1.52 3.19 -13.50
CA VAL A 451 1.41 2.46 -12.23
C VAL A 451 2.80 2.18 -11.69
N MET A 452 3.09 2.55 -10.45
CA MET A 452 4.32 2.19 -9.74
C MET A 452 4.02 1.07 -8.74
N LEU A 453 4.62 -0.10 -8.96
CA LEU A 453 4.38 -1.31 -8.17
C LEU A 453 5.45 -1.46 -7.08
N SER A 454 5.06 -1.39 -5.81
CA SER A 454 5.93 -1.50 -4.63
C SER A 454 5.53 -2.66 -3.71
N GLY A 455 6.29 -2.86 -2.64
CA GLY A 455 6.01 -3.90 -1.65
C GLY A 455 6.72 -5.23 -1.93
N GLY A 456 6.42 -6.22 -1.09
CA GLY A 456 7.05 -7.55 -1.15
C GLY A 456 6.64 -8.38 -2.35
N THR A 457 5.38 -8.27 -2.73
CA THR A 457 4.78 -9.09 -3.79
C THR A 457 5.03 -8.50 -5.19
N ALA A 458 5.45 -7.23 -5.28
CA ALA A 458 5.96 -6.62 -6.53
C ALA A 458 7.14 -7.39 -7.17
N ARG A 459 7.82 -8.23 -6.38
CA ARG A 459 8.91 -9.10 -6.83
C ARG A 459 8.45 -10.42 -7.45
N LEU A 460 7.14 -10.68 -7.51
CA LEU A 460 6.58 -11.83 -8.23
C LEU A 460 6.83 -11.63 -9.73
N LYS A 461 7.58 -12.56 -10.33
CA LYS A 461 8.03 -12.46 -11.71
C LYS A 461 6.84 -12.36 -12.68
N ASN A 462 6.91 -11.40 -13.61
CA ASN A 462 5.89 -11.02 -14.62
C ASN A 462 4.56 -10.48 -14.05
N LEU A 463 4.45 -10.15 -12.75
CA LEU A 463 3.25 -9.53 -12.18
C LEU A 463 2.99 -8.12 -12.74
N ASP A 464 4.07 -7.37 -12.98
CA ASP A 464 4.07 -6.06 -13.62
C ASP A 464 3.58 -6.13 -15.08
N GLU A 465 4.06 -7.11 -15.84
CA GLU A 465 3.60 -7.36 -17.22
C GLU A 465 2.10 -7.73 -17.27
N LEU A 466 1.65 -8.62 -16.37
CA LEU A 466 0.23 -8.99 -16.24
C LEU A 466 -0.65 -7.78 -15.88
N LEU A 467 -0.24 -7.00 -14.88
CA LEU A 467 -0.93 -5.77 -14.51
C LEU A 467 -0.95 -4.76 -15.66
N SER A 468 0.13 -4.63 -16.43
CA SER A 468 0.19 -3.67 -17.53
C SER A 468 -0.77 -4.03 -18.66
N SER A 469 -0.87 -5.33 -18.97
CA SER A 469 -1.87 -5.87 -19.89
C SER A 469 -3.30 -5.64 -19.40
N GLU A 470 -3.62 -6.01 -18.16
CA GLU A 470 -4.98 -5.94 -17.63
C GLU A 470 -5.48 -4.53 -17.36
N LEU A 471 -4.59 -3.60 -16.97
CA LEU A 471 -4.95 -2.22 -16.64
C LEU A 471 -4.93 -1.27 -17.85
N SER A 472 -4.34 -1.70 -18.97
CA SER A 472 -4.02 -0.87 -20.15
C SER A 472 -3.22 0.40 -19.81
N VAL A 473 -2.34 0.32 -18.81
CA VAL A 473 -1.45 1.41 -18.35
C VAL A 473 -0.04 0.85 -18.15
N PRO A 474 1.04 1.59 -18.46
CA PRO A 474 2.40 1.14 -18.15
C PRO A 474 2.57 0.88 -16.65
N VAL A 475 3.07 -0.30 -16.29
CA VAL A 475 3.46 -0.65 -14.91
C VAL A 475 4.98 -0.65 -14.83
N VAL A 476 5.53 -0.08 -13.75
CA VAL A 476 6.96 -0.10 -13.46
C VAL A 476 7.19 -0.53 -12.01
N ILE A 477 8.19 -1.37 -11.76
CA ILE A 477 8.59 -1.73 -10.39
C ILE A 477 9.23 -0.50 -9.74
N ALA A 478 8.73 -0.13 -8.57
CA ALA A 478 9.17 1.04 -7.81
C ALA A 478 10.62 0.89 -7.33
N ASN A 479 11.41 1.96 -7.49
CA ASN A 479 12.78 2.01 -6.99
C ASN A 479 13.09 3.37 -6.32
N PRO A 480 12.93 3.49 -4.99
CA PRO A 480 13.18 4.74 -4.27
C PRO A 480 14.66 5.16 -4.29
N PHE A 481 15.57 4.22 -4.57
CA PHE A 481 17.02 4.50 -4.63
C PHE A 481 17.45 5.27 -5.89
N GLN A 482 16.56 5.44 -6.88
CA GLN A 482 16.82 6.31 -8.02
C GLN A 482 16.77 7.80 -7.63
N ALA A 483 15.80 8.17 -6.78
CA ALA A 483 15.67 9.53 -6.26
C ALA A 483 16.55 9.77 -5.03
N VAL A 484 16.64 8.79 -4.12
CA VAL A 484 17.45 8.85 -2.90
C VAL A 484 18.59 7.82 -2.96
N PRO A 485 19.75 8.16 -3.56
CA PRO A 485 20.81 7.19 -3.82
C PRO A 485 21.42 6.61 -2.55
N VAL A 486 21.82 5.34 -2.60
CA VAL A 486 22.49 4.65 -1.49
C VAL A 486 23.99 4.98 -1.50
N GLN A 487 24.49 5.63 -0.45
CA GLN A 487 25.90 5.96 -0.26
C GLN A 487 26.56 4.99 0.73
N SER A 488 26.57 3.70 0.39
CA SER A 488 27.26 2.65 1.14
C SER A 488 27.87 1.63 0.19
N THR A 489 29.10 1.21 0.47
CA THR A 489 29.79 0.14 -0.27
C THR A 489 29.43 -1.26 0.25
N GLN A 490 28.53 -1.37 1.22
CA GLN A 490 28.12 -2.65 1.83
C GLN A 490 27.12 -3.41 0.95
N TYR A 491 26.44 -2.73 0.04
CA TYR A 491 25.33 -3.29 -0.73
C TYR A 491 25.69 -3.35 -2.24
N PRO A 492 25.75 -4.54 -2.86
CA PRO A 492 25.92 -4.68 -4.30
C PRO A 492 24.77 -4.02 -5.09
N PRO A 493 25.00 -3.45 -6.29
CA PRO A 493 23.94 -2.83 -7.09
C PRO A 493 22.78 -3.78 -7.41
N ASP A 494 23.07 -5.03 -7.76
CA ASP A 494 22.04 -6.02 -8.12
C ASP A 494 21.16 -6.39 -6.91
N TYR A 495 21.78 -6.46 -5.72
CA TYR A 495 21.04 -6.64 -4.46
C TYR A 495 20.11 -5.45 -4.21
N LEU A 496 20.62 -4.21 -4.34
CA LEU A 496 19.81 -3.00 -4.17
C LEU A 496 18.61 -2.97 -5.12
N GLN A 497 18.76 -3.37 -6.38
CA GLN A 497 17.65 -3.48 -7.32
C GLN A 497 16.59 -4.49 -6.87
N GLN A 498 16.99 -5.65 -6.35
CA GLN A 498 16.06 -6.68 -5.88
C GLN A 498 15.30 -6.27 -4.62
N ILE A 499 15.89 -5.50 -3.71
CA ILE A 499 15.24 -5.04 -2.47
C ILE A 499 14.53 -3.69 -2.62
N ALA A 500 14.80 -2.90 -3.67
CA ALA A 500 14.27 -1.56 -3.87
C ALA A 500 12.75 -1.40 -3.60
N PRO A 501 11.84 -2.23 -4.16
CA PRO A 501 10.40 -2.06 -3.93
C PRO A 501 9.98 -2.26 -2.46
N LEU A 502 10.77 -3.01 -1.66
CA LEU A 502 10.55 -3.20 -0.21
C LEU A 502 10.80 -1.94 0.61
N PHE A 503 11.69 -1.06 0.14
CA PHE A 503 12.16 0.09 0.92
C PHE A 503 11.38 1.38 0.64
N THR A 504 10.35 1.31 -0.22
CA THR A 504 9.52 2.45 -0.63
C THR A 504 8.98 3.25 0.56
N VAL A 505 8.26 2.61 1.47
CA VAL A 505 7.71 3.24 2.68
C VAL A 505 8.83 3.78 3.58
N SER A 506 9.81 2.93 3.94
CA SER A 506 10.89 3.32 4.88
C SER A 506 11.79 4.46 4.36
N VAL A 507 12.08 4.55 3.06
CA VAL A 507 12.79 5.71 2.50
C VAL A 507 11.93 6.98 2.63
N GLY A 508 10.64 6.88 2.34
CA GLY A 508 9.68 7.97 2.44
C GLY A 508 9.46 8.52 3.85
N LEU A 509 9.44 7.62 4.84
CA LEU A 509 9.41 7.97 6.26
C LEU A 509 10.68 8.74 6.64
N GLY A 510 11.85 8.24 6.23
CA GLY A 510 13.13 8.87 6.51
C GLY A 510 13.32 10.23 5.81
N LEU A 511 12.58 10.52 4.74
CA LEU A 511 12.58 11.83 4.10
C LEU A 511 11.77 12.89 4.88
N ARG A 512 10.71 12.50 5.61
CA ARG A 512 9.68 13.42 6.17
C ARG A 512 10.25 14.60 6.96
N GLU A 513 11.15 14.31 7.91
CA GLU A 513 11.73 15.32 8.82
C GLU A 513 13.11 15.82 8.37
N THR A 514 13.55 15.42 7.17
CA THR A 514 14.81 15.92 6.59
C THR A 514 14.57 17.21 5.81
N VAL A 515 15.35 18.24 6.12
CA VAL A 515 15.40 19.48 5.34
C VAL A 515 16.56 19.38 4.36
N PHE A 516 16.26 19.49 3.07
CA PHE A 516 17.20 19.47 1.95
C PHE A 516 17.04 20.71 1.06
#